data_AF-A0A916UDY5-F1
#
_entry.id   AF-A0A916UDY5-F1
#
_cell.length_a   1.000
_cell.length_b   1.000
_cell.length_c   1.000
_cell.angle_alpha   90.00
_cell.angle_beta   90.00
_cell.angle_gamma   90.00
#
_symmetry.space_group_name_H-M   'P 1'
#
loop_
_entity.id
_entity.type
_entity.pdbx_description
1 polymer ?
#
loop_
_entity_poly.entity_id
_entity_poly.type
_entity_poly.pdbx_seq_one_letter_code
_entity_poly.pdbx_strand_id
1 'polypeptide(L)'
;MNDLADTETKFGAKLEPKLKTKLEKKLEVARPWLVRWMYAVVAVHLLVGLLLPWIAGLSVFDAYHHTIARAFWGDAAVTAGYVSATAHAQQVWWISLFGPTVQGMSLWMGALTYIGDRQRISFAWAWLIAGVVLWAPQDMLISLRADIWIHVWIDCFAVATMLPPLVGLYLNDRKPKASVSF
;
A
#
# COMPACT_ATOMS: atom_id res chain seq x y z
N MET A 1 33.44 -35.59 15.61
CA MET A 1 32.07 -35.03 15.49
C MET A 1 31.84 -33.75 16.30
N ASN A 2 32.68 -33.37 17.28
CA ASN A 2 32.51 -32.12 18.04
C ASN A 2 33.07 -30.84 17.35
N ASP A 3 34.03 -30.94 16.43
CA ASP A 3 34.64 -29.75 15.79
C ASP A 3 33.72 -29.05 14.77
N LEU A 4 32.84 -29.77 14.08
CA LEU A 4 31.96 -29.17 13.06
C LEU A 4 30.85 -28.33 13.71
N ALA A 5 30.34 -28.74 14.86
CA ALA A 5 29.32 -28.00 15.61
C ALA A 5 29.86 -26.70 16.25
N ASP A 6 31.12 -26.70 16.70
CA ASP A 6 31.79 -25.52 17.27
C ASP A 6 32.22 -24.51 16.18
N THR A 7 32.44 -25.00 14.95
CA THR A 7 32.74 -24.15 13.79
C THR A 7 31.48 -23.46 13.27
N GLU A 8 30.34 -24.16 13.15
CA GLU A 8 29.07 -23.56 12.71
C GLU A 8 28.53 -22.51 13.70
N THR A 9 28.66 -22.75 15.00
CA THR A 9 28.25 -21.79 16.04
C THR A 9 29.12 -20.53 16.06
N LYS A 10 30.45 -20.66 15.92
CA LYS A 10 31.36 -19.49 15.82
C LYS A 10 31.24 -18.74 14.49
N PHE A 11 30.99 -19.42 13.37
CA PHE A 11 30.75 -18.77 12.09
C PHE A 11 29.40 -18.05 12.08
N GLY A 12 28.31 -18.72 12.51
CA GLY A 12 26.96 -18.13 12.62
C GLY A 12 26.93 -16.91 13.52
N ALA A 13 27.52 -17.01 14.72
CA ALA A 13 27.57 -15.92 15.70
C ALA A 13 28.38 -14.68 15.23
N LYS A 14 29.28 -14.84 14.27
CA LYS A 14 30.10 -13.73 13.72
C LYS A 14 29.57 -13.19 12.40
N LEU A 15 28.85 -14.01 11.63
CA LEU A 15 28.25 -13.62 10.35
C LEU A 15 26.98 -12.79 10.55
N GLU A 16 26.14 -13.16 11.51
CA GLU A 16 24.88 -12.49 11.84
C GLU A 16 25.07 -11.02 12.24
N PRO A 17 25.98 -10.65 13.17
CA PRO A 17 26.21 -9.25 13.52
C PRO A 17 26.75 -8.43 12.34
N LYS A 18 27.66 -8.98 11.53
CA LYS A 18 28.19 -8.30 10.34
C LYS A 18 27.10 -8.03 9.29
N LEU A 19 26.23 -9.00 9.06
CA LEU A 19 25.12 -8.87 8.13
C LEU A 19 24.11 -7.82 8.62
N LYS A 20 23.80 -7.84 9.92
CA LYS A 20 22.93 -6.86 10.58
C LYS A 20 23.47 -5.43 10.44
N THR A 21 24.75 -5.20 10.76
CA THR A 21 25.37 -3.87 10.62
C THR A 21 25.37 -3.39 9.15
N LYS A 22 25.63 -4.31 8.20
CA LYS A 22 25.60 -3.98 6.76
C LYS A 22 24.19 -3.59 6.30
N LEU A 23 23.16 -4.30 6.76
CA LEU A 23 21.76 -3.99 6.47
C LEU A 23 21.35 -2.66 7.10
N GLU A 24 21.68 -2.43 8.36
CA GLU A 24 21.37 -1.19 9.07
C GLU A 24 22.00 0.04 8.41
N LYS A 25 23.26 -0.08 7.95
CA LYS A 25 23.93 0.98 7.20
C LYS A 25 23.22 1.26 5.87
N LYS A 26 22.82 0.20 5.15
CA LYS A 26 22.08 0.34 3.89
C LYS A 26 20.72 1.03 4.11
N LEU A 27 19.99 0.63 5.15
CA LEU A 27 18.69 1.23 5.50
C LEU A 27 18.83 2.70 5.88
N GLU A 28 19.87 3.07 6.64
CA GLU A 28 20.11 4.47 6.98
C GLU A 28 20.41 5.33 5.75
N VAL A 29 21.23 4.81 4.82
CA VAL A 29 21.50 5.48 3.54
C VAL A 29 20.26 5.58 2.65
N ALA A 30 19.41 4.55 2.66
CA ALA A 30 18.18 4.51 1.86
C ALA A 30 17.04 5.35 2.44
N ARG A 31 17.02 5.58 3.77
CA ARG A 31 15.92 6.25 4.47
C ARG A 31 15.39 7.52 3.80
N PRO A 32 16.21 8.52 3.40
CA PRO A 32 15.69 9.74 2.78
C PRO A 32 14.92 9.45 1.48
N TRP A 33 15.33 8.44 0.72
CA TRP A 33 14.62 8.01 -0.48
C TRP A 33 13.31 7.30 -0.16
N LEU A 34 13.30 6.44 0.87
CA LEU A 34 12.08 5.77 1.33
C LEU A 34 11.04 6.80 1.83
N VAL A 35 11.48 7.83 2.58
CA VAL A 35 10.60 8.91 3.03
C VAL A 35 10.04 9.71 1.84
N ARG A 36 10.90 10.13 0.90
CA ARG A 36 10.46 10.86 -0.30
C ARG A 36 9.47 10.03 -1.12
N TRP A 37 9.70 8.73 -1.21
CA TRP A 37 8.77 7.80 -1.84
C TRP A 37 7.42 7.79 -1.15
N MET A 38 7.39 7.71 0.18
CA MET A 38 6.13 7.75 0.93
C MET A 38 5.37 9.07 0.75
N TYR A 39 6.06 10.22 0.70
CA TYR A 39 5.41 11.49 0.34
C TYR A 39 4.87 11.49 -1.10
N ALA A 40 5.59 10.91 -2.06
CA ALA A 40 5.11 10.77 -3.43
C ALA A 40 3.85 9.88 -3.48
N VAL A 41 3.85 8.76 -2.76
CA VAL A 41 2.67 7.89 -2.60
C VAL A 41 1.49 8.67 -2.04
N VAL A 42 1.68 9.44 -0.96
CA VAL A 42 0.62 10.28 -0.38
C VAL A 42 0.09 11.29 -1.40
N ALA A 43 0.98 11.97 -2.13
CA ALA A 43 0.58 12.94 -3.14
C ALA A 43 -0.22 12.29 -4.27
N VAL A 44 0.20 11.13 -4.76
CA VAL A 44 -0.53 10.37 -5.79
C VAL A 44 -1.92 9.97 -5.30
N HIS A 45 -2.05 9.45 -4.07
CA HIS A 45 -3.36 9.10 -3.52
C HIS A 45 -4.26 10.33 -3.40
N LEU A 46 -3.73 11.46 -2.92
CA LEU A 46 -4.50 12.70 -2.81
C LEU A 46 -4.97 13.19 -4.19
N LEU A 47 -4.08 13.18 -5.18
CA LEU A 47 -4.40 13.58 -6.55
C LEU A 47 -5.44 12.67 -7.18
N VAL A 48 -5.30 11.34 -7.04
CA VAL A 48 -6.30 10.38 -7.51
C VAL A 48 -7.64 10.63 -6.82
N GLY A 49 -7.65 10.76 -5.50
CA GLY A 49 -8.86 11.06 -4.74
C GLY A 49 -9.54 12.37 -5.14
N LEU A 50 -8.77 13.40 -5.51
CA LEU A 50 -9.28 14.67 -6.03
C LEU A 50 -9.87 14.53 -7.43
N LEU A 51 -9.28 13.70 -8.28
CA LEU A 51 -9.67 13.54 -9.68
C LEU A 51 -10.87 12.61 -9.86
N LEU A 52 -10.95 11.51 -9.10
CA LEU A 52 -11.98 10.47 -9.24
C LEU A 52 -13.42 11.02 -9.36
N PRO A 53 -13.88 11.99 -8.55
CA PRO A 53 -15.23 12.55 -8.66
C PRO A 53 -15.56 13.12 -10.04
N TRP A 54 -14.55 13.65 -10.74
CA TRP A 54 -14.70 14.38 -11.99
C TRP A 54 -14.47 13.51 -13.22
N ILE A 55 -13.68 12.45 -13.09
CA ILE A 55 -13.28 11.61 -14.23
C ILE A 55 -14.04 10.28 -14.29
N ALA A 56 -14.75 9.89 -13.23
CA ALA A 56 -15.41 8.59 -13.12
C ALA A 56 -16.37 8.25 -14.26
N GLY A 57 -16.99 9.24 -14.89
CA GLY A 57 -17.93 9.03 -16.01
C GLY A 57 -17.31 9.22 -17.40
N LEU A 58 -15.99 9.38 -17.51
CA LEU A 58 -15.31 9.53 -18.80
C LEU A 58 -15.18 8.17 -19.49
N SER A 59 -15.18 8.18 -20.83
CA SER A 59 -15.12 6.96 -21.65
C SER A 59 -13.86 6.11 -21.44
N VAL A 60 -12.80 6.68 -20.86
CA VAL A 60 -11.62 5.90 -20.45
C VAL A 60 -11.96 4.82 -19.41
N PHE A 61 -13.08 4.97 -18.68
CA PHE A 61 -13.58 3.98 -17.73
C PHE A 61 -14.62 3.02 -18.34
N ASP A 62 -14.98 3.14 -19.62
CA ASP A 62 -16.03 2.29 -20.22
C ASP A 62 -15.70 0.80 -20.09
N ALA A 63 -14.46 0.41 -20.38
CA ALA A 63 -14.01 -0.98 -20.26
C ALA A 63 -14.10 -1.49 -18.80
N TYR A 64 -13.81 -0.61 -17.84
CA TYR A 64 -13.97 -0.90 -16.42
C TYR A 64 -15.45 -1.12 -16.09
N HIS A 65 -16.31 -0.18 -16.47
CA HIS A 65 -17.74 -0.24 -16.21
C HIS A 65 -18.41 -1.47 -16.82
N HIS A 66 -18.03 -1.81 -18.06
CA HIS A 66 -18.49 -3.02 -18.73
C HIS A 66 -18.02 -4.30 -18.04
N THR A 67 -16.80 -4.31 -17.48
CA THR A 67 -16.30 -5.49 -16.74
C THR A 67 -17.08 -5.70 -15.45
N ILE A 68 -17.33 -4.63 -14.69
CA ILE A 68 -18.18 -4.67 -13.50
C ILE A 68 -19.61 -5.10 -13.87
N ALA A 69 -20.18 -4.51 -14.92
CA ALA A 69 -21.52 -4.86 -15.37
C ALA A 69 -21.66 -6.34 -15.73
N ARG A 70 -20.69 -6.90 -16.46
CA ARG A 70 -20.67 -8.32 -16.82
C ARG A 70 -20.58 -9.23 -15.59
N ALA A 71 -19.75 -8.88 -14.61
CA ALA A 71 -19.59 -9.67 -13.38
C ALA A 71 -20.89 -9.77 -12.55
N PHE A 72 -21.66 -8.69 -12.46
CA PHE A 72 -22.86 -8.64 -11.61
C PHE A 72 -24.18 -8.95 -12.33
N TRP A 73 -24.28 -8.67 -13.63
CA TRP A 73 -25.52 -8.85 -14.41
C TRP A 73 -25.41 -9.90 -15.52
N GLY A 74 -24.19 -10.37 -15.84
CA GLY A 74 -23.93 -11.37 -16.87
C GLY A 74 -23.85 -10.83 -18.29
N ASP A 75 -23.11 -11.54 -19.14
CA ASP A 75 -22.83 -11.14 -20.54
C ASP A 75 -24.08 -11.01 -21.41
N ALA A 76 -25.06 -11.90 -21.20
CA ALA A 76 -26.31 -11.88 -21.94
C ALA A 76 -27.13 -10.62 -21.64
N ALA A 77 -27.14 -10.16 -20.39
CA ALA A 77 -27.84 -8.95 -19.99
C ALA A 77 -27.16 -7.69 -20.52
N VAL A 78 -25.82 -7.67 -20.54
CA VAL A 78 -25.04 -6.56 -21.10
C VAL A 78 -25.22 -6.47 -22.62
N THR A 79 -25.10 -7.59 -23.32
CA THR A 79 -25.14 -7.65 -24.80
C THR A 79 -26.54 -7.30 -25.35
N ALA A 80 -27.58 -7.72 -24.65
CA ALA A 80 -28.96 -7.40 -25.01
C ALA A 80 -29.40 -5.98 -24.61
N GLY A 81 -28.48 -5.15 -24.07
CA GLY A 81 -28.74 -3.78 -23.67
C GLY A 81 -29.61 -3.64 -22.41
N TYR A 82 -29.81 -4.73 -21.66
CA TYR A 82 -30.58 -4.73 -20.41
C TYR A 82 -29.82 -4.11 -19.25
N VAL A 83 -28.49 -4.06 -19.30
CA VAL A 83 -27.71 -3.26 -18.35
C VAL A 83 -27.99 -1.80 -18.62
N SER A 84 -28.87 -1.26 -17.78
CA SER A 84 -29.43 0.07 -17.96
C SER A 84 -28.40 1.17 -17.71
N ALA A 85 -28.68 2.35 -18.28
CA ALA A 85 -28.01 3.60 -17.93
C ALA A 85 -27.98 3.86 -16.41
N THR A 86 -28.91 3.28 -15.63
CA THR A 86 -28.93 3.41 -14.17
C THR A 86 -27.83 2.61 -13.48
N ALA A 87 -27.47 1.42 -13.99
CA ALA A 87 -26.35 0.65 -13.44
C ALA A 87 -25.02 1.36 -13.69
N HIS A 88 -24.86 1.94 -14.88
CA HIS A 88 -23.71 2.79 -15.19
C HIS A 88 -23.67 4.03 -14.28
N ALA A 89 -24.78 4.76 -14.15
CA ALA A 89 -24.87 5.93 -13.28
C ALA A 89 -24.55 5.59 -11.81
N GLN A 90 -25.00 4.43 -11.32
CA GLN A 90 -24.67 3.93 -9.98
C GLN A 90 -23.17 3.66 -9.84
N GLN A 91 -22.53 3.05 -10.84
CA GLN A 91 -21.08 2.81 -10.80
C GLN A 91 -20.27 4.10 -10.81
N VAL A 92 -20.64 5.07 -11.66
CA VAL A 92 -20.02 6.40 -11.67
C VAL A 92 -20.17 7.06 -10.30
N TRP A 93 -21.37 7.03 -9.72
CA TRP A 93 -21.62 7.57 -8.39
C TRP A 93 -20.73 6.93 -7.32
N TRP A 94 -20.59 5.60 -7.32
CA TRP A 94 -19.74 4.89 -6.37
C TRP A 94 -18.26 5.25 -6.50
N ILE A 95 -17.73 5.29 -7.73
CA ILE A 95 -16.33 5.69 -7.98
C ILE A 95 -16.11 7.14 -7.55
N SER A 96 -17.04 8.04 -7.89
CA SER A 96 -16.97 9.44 -7.47
C SER A 96 -16.99 9.59 -5.96
N LEU A 97 -17.81 8.80 -5.25
CA LEU A 97 -17.89 8.81 -3.78
C LEU A 97 -16.60 8.28 -3.13
N PHE A 98 -15.90 7.37 -3.79
CA PHE A 98 -14.61 6.85 -3.31
C PHE A 98 -13.52 7.93 -3.29
N GLY A 99 -13.61 8.93 -4.19
CA GLY A 99 -12.68 10.06 -4.26
C GLY A 99 -12.46 10.76 -2.90
N PRO A 100 -13.50 11.37 -2.29
CA PRO A 100 -13.41 11.98 -0.96
C PRO A 100 -12.88 11.04 0.14
N THR A 101 -13.22 9.74 0.10
CA THR A 101 -12.66 8.75 1.03
C THR A 101 -11.14 8.63 0.88
N VAL A 102 -10.65 8.50 -0.35
CA VAL A 102 -9.20 8.44 -0.65
C VAL A 102 -8.51 9.74 -0.26
N GLN A 103 -9.14 10.91 -0.46
CA GLN A 103 -8.60 12.20 -0.01
C GLN A 103 -8.41 12.22 1.52
N GLY A 104 -9.44 11.83 2.27
CA GLY A 104 -9.38 11.74 3.73
C GLY A 104 -8.28 10.79 4.21
N MET A 105 -8.19 9.60 3.61
CA MET A 105 -7.11 8.65 3.89
C MET A 105 -5.73 9.24 3.59
N SER A 106 -5.59 9.95 2.47
CA SER A 106 -4.33 10.59 2.08
C SER A 106 -3.87 11.65 3.08
N LEU A 107 -4.80 12.40 3.69
CA LEU A 107 -4.46 13.35 4.76
C LEU A 107 -3.90 12.65 5.99
N TRP A 108 -4.53 11.56 6.44
CA TRP A 108 -4.02 10.77 7.57
C TRP A 108 -2.69 10.11 7.26
N MET A 109 -2.53 9.57 6.05
CA MET A 109 -1.28 9.00 5.58
C MET A 109 -0.16 10.06 5.56
N GLY A 110 -0.46 11.26 5.07
CA GLY A 110 0.46 12.39 5.06
C GLY A 110 0.86 12.84 6.46
N ALA A 111 -0.09 12.93 7.38
CA ALA A 111 0.18 13.27 8.77
C ALA A 111 1.09 12.23 9.46
N LEU A 112 0.80 10.94 9.30
CA LEU A 112 1.65 9.87 9.84
C LEU A 112 3.04 9.85 9.18
N THR A 113 3.11 10.06 7.86
CA THR A 113 4.39 10.16 7.14
C THR A 113 5.22 11.33 7.65
N TYR A 114 4.58 12.48 7.86
CA TYR A 114 5.23 13.67 8.41
C TYR A 114 5.73 13.45 9.84
N ILE A 115 4.90 12.88 10.72
CA ILE A 115 5.30 12.56 12.10
C ILE A 115 6.46 11.56 12.11
N GLY A 116 6.34 10.47 11.34
CA GLY A 116 7.37 9.45 11.22
C GLY A 116 8.69 10.01 10.69
N ASP A 117 8.63 10.88 9.68
CA ASP A 117 9.82 11.52 9.13
C ASP A 117 10.49 12.45 10.15
N ARG A 118 9.74 13.44 10.66
CA ARG A 118 10.28 14.52 11.50
C ARG A 118 10.73 14.04 12.87
N GLN A 119 10.01 13.10 13.46
CA GLN A 119 10.28 12.62 14.83
C GLN A 119 11.07 11.31 14.85
N ARG A 120 11.24 10.64 13.69
CA ARG A 120 11.87 9.32 13.55
C ARG A 120 11.25 8.28 14.49
N ILE A 121 9.92 8.27 14.55
CA ILE A 121 9.16 7.36 15.40
C ILE A 121 8.66 6.19 14.55
N SER A 122 9.14 4.98 14.86
CA SER A 122 8.74 3.76 14.16
C SER A 122 7.24 3.45 14.25
N PHE A 123 6.57 3.90 15.30
CA PHE A 123 5.13 3.72 15.51
C PHE A 123 4.28 4.31 14.39
N ALA A 124 4.67 5.45 13.81
CA ALA A 124 3.95 6.03 12.68
C ALA A 124 4.00 5.13 11.45
N TRP A 125 5.17 4.54 11.15
CA TRP A 125 5.34 3.57 10.08
C TRP A 125 4.53 2.28 10.36
N ALA A 126 4.50 1.84 11.61
CA ALA A 126 3.74 0.65 12.02
C ALA A 126 2.23 0.80 11.75
N TRP A 127 1.65 1.97 12.01
CA TRP A 127 0.24 2.23 11.73
C TRP A 127 -0.07 2.28 10.23
N LEU A 128 0.84 2.81 9.42
CA LEU A 128 0.70 2.75 7.96
C LEU A 128 0.75 1.30 7.45
N ILE A 129 1.66 0.48 7.98
CA ILE A 129 1.72 -0.96 7.67
C ILE A 129 0.43 -1.65 8.10
N ALA A 130 -0.04 -1.41 9.32
CA ALA A 130 -1.28 -1.99 9.83
C ALA A 130 -2.48 -1.63 8.95
N GLY A 131 -2.56 -0.38 8.50
CA GLY A 131 -3.58 0.05 7.54
C GLY A 131 -3.54 -0.75 6.23
N VAL A 132 -2.35 -0.89 5.62
CA VAL A 132 -2.18 -1.67 4.37
C VAL A 132 -2.54 -3.14 4.57
N VAL A 133 -2.06 -3.77 5.65
CA VAL A 133 -2.30 -5.18 5.95
C VAL A 133 -3.76 -5.46 6.31
N LEU A 134 -4.46 -4.48 6.90
CA LEU A 134 -5.88 -4.61 7.20
C LEU A 134 -6.73 -4.44 5.95
N TRP A 135 -6.45 -3.41 5.14
CA TRP A 135 -7.26 -3.05 3.97
C TRP A 135 -7.09 -4.03 2.81
N ALA A 136 -5.85 -4.22 2.33
CA ALA A 136 -5.62 -4.88 1.04
C ALA A 136 -6.15 -6.31 0.96
N PRO A 137 -6.00 -7.18 1.98
CA PRO A 137 -6.54 -8.54 1.91
C PRO A 137 -8.06 -8.58 1.85
N GLN A 138 -8.75 -7.64 2.50
CA GLN A 138 -10.21 -7.57 2.48
C GLN A 138 -10.70 -7.13 1.11
N ASP A 139 -10.09 -6.11 0.53
CA ASP A 139 -10.47 -5.56 -0.77
C ASP A 139 -10.25 -6.61 -1.87
N MET A 140 -9.06 -7.23 -1.89
CA MET A 140 -8.74 -8.34 -2.80
C MET A 140 -9.72 -9.51 -2.65
N LEU A 141 -10.07 -9.90 -1.41
CA LEU A 141 -10.99 -11.02 -1.18
C LEU A 141 -12.40 -10.71 -1.68
N ILE A 142 -12.88 -9.48 -1.48
CA ILE A 142 -14.18 -9.03 -1.99
C ILE A 142 -14.18 -9.07 -3.51
N SER A 143 -13.14 -8.54 -4.17
CA SER A 143 -13.03 -8.54 -5.63
C SER A 143 -12.91 -9.94 -6.23
N LEU A 144 -12.15 -10.84 -5.58
CA LEU A 144 -12.04 -12.24 -6.01
C LEU A 144 -13.38 -12.97 -5.92
N ARG A 145 -14.22 -12.69 -4.91
CA ARG A 145 -15.57 -13.28 -4.82
C ARG A 145 -16.50 -12.85 -5.95
N ALA A 146 -16.21 -11.71 -6.57
CA ALA A 146 -16.95 -11.18 -7.72
C ALA A 146 -16.23 -11.41 -9.07
N ASP A 147 -15.12 -12.14 -9.08
CA ASP A 147 -14.26 -12.38 -10.26
C ASP A 147 -13.72 -11.10 -10.93
N ILE A 148 -13.51 -10.04 -10.15
CA ILE A 148 -13.02 -8.74 -10.63
C ILE A 148 -11.50 -8.64 -10.41
N TRP A 149 -10.73 -9.25 -11.31
CA TRP A 149 -9.27 -9.33 -11.20
C TRP A 149 -8.54 -7.99 -11.30
N ILE A 150 -9.11 -7.01 -12.00
CA ILE A 150 -8.46 -5.70 -12.16
C ILE A 150 -8.24 -5.00 -10.82
N HIS A 151 -9.16 -5.15 -9.86
CA HIS A 151 -9.00 -4.61 -8.51
C HIS A 151 -7.88 -5.31 -7.77
N VAL A 152 -7.81 -6.64 -7.84
CA VAL A 152 -6.74 -7.44 -7.23
C VAL A 152 -5.37 -6.98 -7.73
N TRP A 153 -5.22 -6.75 -9.04
CA TRP A 153 -3.96 -6.27 -9.61
C TRP A 153 -3.58 -4.87 -9.13
N ILE A 154 -4.56 -3.96 -9.03
CA ILE A 154 -4.35 -2.60 -8.51
C ILE A 154 -3.91 -2.66 -7.03
N ASP A 155 -4.58 -3.49 -6.22
CA ASP A 155 -4.25 -3.64 -4.81
C ASP A 155 -2.88 -4.28 -4.61
N CYS A 156 -2.53 -5.29 -5.44
CA CYS A 156 -1.20 -5.90 -5.42
C CYS A 156 -0.11 -4.86 -5.74
N PHE A 157 -0.36 -4.01 -6.73
CA PHE A 157 0.54 -2.93 -7.08
C PHE A 157 0.69 -1.91 -5.93
N ALA A 158 -0.41 -1.53 -5.28
CA ALA A 158 -0.39 -0.64 -4.11
C ALA A 158 0.42 -1.24 -2.95
N VAL A 159 0.17 -2.51 -2.60
CA VAL A 159 0.92 -3.23 -1.56
C VAL A 159 2.40 -3.31 -1.89
N ALA A 160 2.75 -3.71 -3.12
CA ALA A 160 4.14 -3.82 -3.56
C ALA A 160 4.87 -2.46 -3.54
N THR A 161 4.14 -1.37 -3.79
CA THR A 161 4.66 0.00 -3.79
C THR A 161 4.85 0.57 -2.38
N MET A 162 3.97 0.21 -1.45
CA MET A 162 3.93 0.83 -0.11
C MET A 162 4.62 -0.01 0.96
N LEU A 163 4.43 -1.32 0.95
CA LEU A 163 4.86 -2.17 2.07
C LEU A 163 6.39 -2.26 2.20
N PRO A 164 7.18 -2.46 1.12
CA PRO A 164 8.64 -2.49 1.24
C PRO A 164 9.27 -1.21 1.83
N PRO A 165 8.95 0.02 1.36
CA PRO A 165 9.52 1.23 1.95
C PRO A 165 9.04 1.45 3.39
N LEU A 166 7.77 1.16 3.70
CA LEU A 166 7.25 1.26 5.07
C LEU A 166 7.98 0.33 6.04
N VAL A 167 8.20 -0.93 5.65
CA VAL A 167 8.96 -1.89 6.47
C VAL A 167 10.40 -1.41 6.63
N GLY A 168 11.03 -0.92 5.57
CA GLY A 168 12.38 -0.34 5.65
C GLY A 168 12.48 0.82 6.64
N LEU A 169 11.50 1.73 6.63
CA LEU A 169 11.41 2.87 7.55
C LEU A 169 11.15 2.42 8.99
N TYR A 170 10.23 1.49 9.21
CA TYR A 170 9.96 0.90 10.51
C TYR A 170 11.21 0.26 11.12
N LEU A 171 11.92 -0.57 10.34
CA LEU A 171 13.14 -1.25 10.78
C LEU A 171 14.29 -0.28 11.04
N ASN A 172 14.35 0.84 10.31
CA ASN A 172 15.37 1.85 10.51
C ASN A 172 15.15 2.68 11.78
N ASP A 173 13.91 3.10 12.02
CA ASP A 173 13.56 4.04 13.10
C ASP A 173 13.18 3.34 14.42
N ARG A 174 13.07 2.00 14.45
CA ARG A 174 12.86 1.24 15.70
C ARG A 174 14.09 1.12 16.60
N LYS A 175 15.25 1.63 16.15
CA LYS A 175 16.52 1.49 16.88
C LYS A 175 16.43 2.27 18.21
N PRO A 176 16.83 1.68 19.35
CA PRO A 176 16.93 2.41 20.60
C PRO A 176 17.82 3.64 20.39
N LYS A 177 17.35 4.83 20.80
CA LYS A 177 18.24 5.98 20.91
C LYS A 177 19.31 5.60 21.92
N ALA A 178 20.59 5.68 21.53
CA ALA A 178 21.68 5.53 22.48
C ALA A 178 21.42 6.52 23.61
N SER A 179 21.20 6.01 24.83
CA SER A 179 21.00 6.86 26.00
C SER A 179 22.26 7.69 26.15
N VAL A 180 22.14 9.00 25.96
CA VAL A 180 23.18 9.94 26.37
C VAL A 180 23.16 9.92 27.89
N SER A 181 24.15 9.29 28.52
CA SER A 181 24.41 9.48 29.94
C SER A 181 24.93 10.91 30.11
N PHE A 182 24.18 11.73 30.82
CA PHE A 182 24.65 13.02 31.33
C PHE A 182 25.59 12.81 32.53
#